data_AF-A0A542SYR2-F1
#
_entry.id   AF-A0A542SYR2-F1
#
_cell.length_a   1.000
_cell.length_b   1.000
_cell.length_c   1.000
_cell.angle_alpha   90.00
_cell.angle_beta   90.00
_cell.angle_gamma   90.00
#
_symmetry.space_group_name_H-M   'P 1'
#
loop_
_entity.id
_entity.type
_entity.pdbx_description
1 polymer ?
#
loop_
_entity_poly.entity_id
_entity_poly.type
_entity_poly.pdbx_seq_one_letter_code
_entity_poly.pdbx_strand_id
1 'polypeptide(L)'
;MTDRVAPPAARQRRRPTKQGVVLSAELIVETALRLIEEHGADALSVRRLGRALGADPSSLYRYFRHTDDLMLAIADELIGRTLRTWRPSGDWVADLRALGLRMHAGALAHPRAAVLSAHRVTGRGHEIQAVESILGVLRDAGFPDPEAVRIYHAFVDQALAFGALDSAGTALPRAAREAEAQVWRSTYGRLPAATHPHIAATAPHLVATMRSSSYPAALDLLLTAARTRLDHIRAGTGG
;
A
#
# COMPACT_ATOMS: atom_id res chain seq x y z
N MET A 1 -0.64 -44.22 31.80
CA MET A 1 0.53 -44.04 30.93
C MET A 1 0.52 -42.60 30.45
N THR A 2 1.35 -41.79 31.08
CA THR A 2 1.49 -40.34 30.91
C THR A 2 2.34 -40.10 29.66
N ASP A 3 1.80 -39.43 28.64
CA ASP A 3 2.62 -38.99 27.51
C ASP A 3 2.94 -37.49 27.61
N ARG A 4 4.20 -37.21 27.33
CA ARG A 4 4.97 -36.03 27.76
C ARG A 4 4.62 -34.79 26.96
N VAL A 5 4.40 -33.70 27.69
CA VAL A 5 4.49 -32.32 27.20
C VAL A 5 5.89 -32.07 26.63
N ALA A 6 5.97 -31.73 25.35
CA ALA A 6 7.20 -31.30 24.70
C ALA A 6 7.68 -29.94 25.25
N PRO A 7 9.01 -29.68 25.36
CA PRO A 7 9.51 -28.47 26.00
C PRO A 7 9.35 -27.22 25.12
N PRO A 8 9.29 -26.01 25.70
CA PRO A 8 9.17 -24.76 24.97
C PRO A 8 10.41 -24.49 24.11
N ALA A 9 10.18 -24.04 22.86
CA ALA A 9 11.21 -23.70 21.89
C ALA A 9 12.26 -22.75 22.49
N ALA A 10 13.53 -23.12 22.35
CA ALA A 10 14.67 -22.43 22.91
C ALA A 10 14.75 -20.97 22.46
N ARG A 11 14.81 -20.03 23.42
CA ARG A 11 15.23 -18.64 23.21
C ARG A 11 16.64 -18.61 22.61
N GLN A 12 16.74 -18.48 21.28
CA GLN A 12 18.01 -18.37 20.58
C GLN A 12 18.70 -17.03 20.91
N ARG A 13 19.93 -17.12 21.41
CA ARG A 13 20.78 -15.96 21.77
C ARG A 13 21.05 -15.09 20.54
N ARG A 14 20.43 -13.92 20.49
CA ARG A 14 20.63 -12.94 19.43
C ARG A 14 21.94 -12.17 19.69
N ARG A 15 22.83 -12.12 18.69
CA ARG A 15 24.15 -11.45 18.82
C ARG A 15 23.95 -9.92 18.68
N PRO A 16 24.47 -9.11 19.61
CA PRO A 16 24.41 -7.64 19.50
C PRO A 16 25.21 -7.15 18.28
N THR A 17 24.72 -6.09 17.61
CA THR A 17 25.46 -5.31 16.61
C THR A 17 26.61 -4.56 17.29
N LYS A 18 27.48 -3.89 16.50
CA LYS A 18 28.55 -3.03 17.04
C LYS A 18 28.05 -1.91 17.97
N GLN A 19 26.75 -1.60 17.95
CA GLN A 19 26.11 -0.60 18.81
C GLN A 19 25.36 -1.24 20.00
N GLY A 20 25.48 -2.54 20.22
CA GLY A 20 24.81 -3.25 21.32
C GLY A 20 23.34 -3.61 21.04
N VAL A 21 22.80 -3.28 19.87
CA VAL A 21 21.42 -3.60 19.49
C VAL A 21 21.36 -5.01 18.95
N VAL A 22 20.42 -5.81 19.45
CA VAL A 22 20.20 -7.17 18.96
C VAL A 22 19.58 -7.12 17.56
N LEU A 23 20.23 -7.76 16.57
CA LEU A 23 19.71 -7.83 15.21
C LEU A 23 18.39 -8.61 15.17
N SER A 24 17.39 -8.09 14.45
CA SER A 24 16.10 -8.74 14.21
C SER A 24 15.61 -8.45 12.79
N ALA A 25 14.65 -9.24 12.30
CA ALA A 25 14.06 -9.03 10.97
C ALA A 25 13.41 -7.64 10.86
N GLU A 26 12.71 -7.22 11.92
CA GLU A 26 12.03 -5.93 12.02
C GLU A 26 13.02 -4.77 11.90
N LEU A 27 14.12 -4.81 12.66
CA LEU A 27 15.16 -3.78 12.62
C LEU A 27 15.82 -3.67 11.23
N ILE A 28 16.03 -4.81 10.57
CA ILE A 28 16.59 -4.85 9.21
C ILE A 28 15.62 -4.19 8.22
N VAL A 29 14.34 -4.55 8.27
CA VAL A 29 13.29 -3.99 7.41
C VAL A 29 13.13 -2.49 7.64
N GLU A 30 13.08 -2.04 8.89
CA GLU A 30 12.99 -0.61 9.22
C GLU A 30 14.19 0.19 8.71
N THR A 31 15.40 -0.37 8.85
CA THR A 31 16.62 0.27 8.35
C THR A 31 16.64 0.31 6.83
N ALA A 32 16.22 -0.77 6.16
CA ALA A 32 16.13 -0.83 4.71
C ALA A 32 15.10 0.18 4.17
N LEU A 33 13.93 0.27 4.81
CA LEU A 33 12.89 1.23 4.47
C LEU A 33 13.41 2.67 4.56
N ARG A 34 14.09 3.02 5.65
CA ARG A 34 14.73 4.34 5.80
C ARG A 34 15.75 4.62 4.68
N LEU A 35 16.61 3.64 4.36
CA LEU A 35 17.59 3.79 3.29
C LEU A 35 16.95 4.01 1.91
N ILE A 36 15.84 3.30 1.62
CA ILE A 36 15.07 3.49 0.37
C ILE A 36 14.50 4.90 0.32
N GLU A 37 13.90 5.38 1.42
CA GLU A 37 13.33 6.72 1.45
C GLU A 37 14.41 7.81 1.31
N GLU A 38 15.58 7.64 1.91
CA GLU A 38 16.67 8.62 1.82
C GLU A 38 17.38 8.60 0.46
N HIS A 39 17.63 7.41 -0.09
CA HIS A 39 18.59 7.24 -1.20
C HIS A 39 18.04 6.55 -2.45
N GLY A 40 16.77 6.13 -2.44
CA GLY A 40 16.15 5.37 -3.52
C GLY A 40 16.42 3.86 -3.44
N ALA A 41 15.70 3.11 -4.26
CA ALA A 41 15.77 1.64 -4.32
C ALA A 41 17.17 1.13 -4.69
N ASP A 42 17.77 1.74 -5.71
CA ASP A 42 19.05 1.30 -6.29
C ASP A 42 20.22 1.45 -5.32
N ALA A 43 20.05 2.29 -4.30
CA ALA A 43 21.01 2.48 -3.23
C ALA A 43 21.01 1.33 -2.20
N LEU A 44 19.97 0.48 -2.19
CA LEU A 44 19.85 -0.61 -1.23
C LEU A 44 20.73 -1.80 -1.66
N SER A 45 21.75 -2.08 -0.86
CA SER A 45 22.57 -3.29 -0.97
C SER A 45 22.80 -3.90 0.40
N VAL A 46 23.01 -5.22 0.45
CA VAL A 46 23.32 -5.95 1.69
C VAL A 46 24.54 -5.34 2.41
N ARG A 47 25.53 -4.85 1.66
CA ARG A 47 26.71 -4.17 2.23
C ARG A 47 26.36 -2.83 2.88
N ARG A 48 25.57 -1.98 2.21
CA ARG A 48 25.14 -0.69 2.75
C ARG A 48 24.24 -0.88 3.97
N LEU A 49 23.34 -1.86 3.91
CA LEU A 49 22.45 -2.22 5.01
C LEU A 49 23.23 -2.74 6.22
N GLY A 50 24.21 -3.63 6.00
CA GLY A 50 25.12 -4.10 7.06
C GLY A 50 25.89 -2.95 7.71
N ARG A 51 26.42 -2.02 6.92
CA ARG A 51 27.08 -0.80 7.43
C ARG A 51 26.13 0.06 8.26
N ALA A 52 24.91 0.30 7.78
CA ALA A 52 23.91 1.08 8.50
C ALA A 52 23.50 0.43 9.83
N LEU A 53 23.46 -0.90 9.88
CA LEU A 53 23.14 -1.69 11.07
C LEU A 53 24.34 -1.94 12.01
N GLY A 54 25.55 -1.56 11.62
CA GLY A 54 26.77 -1.95 12.34
C GLY A 54 26.95 -3.47 12.42
N ALA A 55 26.47 -4.20 11.42
CA ALA A 55 26.49 -5.66 11.33
C ALA A 55 27.32 -6.14 10.13
N ASP A 56 27.89 -7.33 10.24
CA ASP A 56 28.53 -7.96 9.09
C ASP A 56 27.46 -8.30 8.02
N PRO A 57 27.66 -7.97 6.73
CA PRO A 57 26.68 -8.23 5.67
C PRO A 57 26.19 -9.69 5.61
N SER A 58 27.05 -10.67 5.96
CA SER A 58 26.67 -12.08 5.99
C SER A 58 25.61 -12.41 7.04
N SER A 59 25.49 -11.58 8.09
CA SER A 59 24.50 -11.75 9.15
C SER A 59 23.07 -11.52 8.66
N LEU A 60 22.88 -10.76 7.58
CA LEU A 60 21.58 -10.49 6.97
C LEU A 60 21.01 -11.72 6.27
N TYR A 61 21.86 -12.60 5.72
CA TYR A 61 21.42 -13.84 5.07
C TYR A 61 20.80 -14.86 6.02
N ARG A 62 20.93 -14.65 7.34
CA ARG A 62 20.21 -15.44 8.35
C ARG A 62 18.72 -15.11 8.42
N TYR A 63 18.33 -13.92 7.94
CA TYR A 63 16.97 -13.41 7.99
C TYR A 63 16.31 -13.38 6.61
N PHE A 64 17.10 -13.05 5.57
CA PHE A 64 16.60 -12.90 4.21
C PHE A 64 17.49 -13.66 3.24
N ARG A 65 16.90 -14.52 2.41
CA ARG A 65 17.68 -15.39 1.51
C ARG A 65 18.42 -14.60 0.42
N HIS A 66 17.83 -13.50 -0.02
CA HIS A 66 18.36 -12.61 -1.05
C HIS A 66 17.73 -11.22 -0.93
N THR A 67 18.20 -10.25 -1.72
CA THR A 67 17.69 -8.87 -1.71
C THR A 67 16.19 -8.81 -2.01
N ASP A 68 15.71 -9.63 -2.96
CA ASP A 68 14.27 -9.66 -3.28
C ASP A 68 13.40 -10.15 -2.10
N ASP A 69 13.89 -11.09 -1.29
CA ASP A 69 13.18 -11.56 -0.09
C ASP A 69 13.06 -10.45 0.98
N LEU A 70 14.07 -9.59 1.08
CA LEU A 70 14.02 -8.37 1.88
C LEU A 70 13.01 -7.36 1.31
N MET A 71 12.94 -7.19 -0.01
CA MET A 71 11.96 -6.30 -0.66
C MET A 71 10.52 -6.77 -0.39
N LEU A 72 10.25 -8.08 -0.47
CA LEU A 72 8.94 -8.63 -0.12
C LEU A 72 8.62 -8.43 1.37
N ALA A 73 9.61 -8.51 2.26
CA ALA A 73 9.41 -8.23 3.68
C ALA A 73 9.12 -6.75 3.96
N ILE A 74 9.73 -5.83 3.21
CA ILE A 74 9.44 -4.39 3.28
C ILE A 74 8.01 -4.12 2.82
N ALA A 75 7.59 -4.70 1.69
CA ALA A 75 6.23 -4.59 1.19
C ALA A 75 5.20 -5.11 2.23
N ASP A 76 5.46 -6.29 2.81
CA ASP A 76 4.59 -6.88 3.83
C ASP A 76 4.53 -6.03 5.11
N GLU A 77 5.63 -5.40 5.53
CA GLU A 77 5.61 -4.46 6.66
C GLU A 77 4.76 -3.21 6.37
N LEU A 78 4.78 -2.67 5.15
CA LEU A 78 3.92 -1.54 4.78
C LEU A 78 2.43 -1.92 4.84
N ILE A 79 2.08 -3.15 4.43
CA ILE A 79 0.73 -3.71 4.58
C ILE A 79 0.39 -3.82 6.07
N GLY A 80 1.29 -4.39 6.88
CA GLY A 80 1.11 -4.53 8.33
C GLY A 80 0.86 -3.21 9.04
N ARG A 81 1.59 -2.14 8.68
CA ARG A 81 1.38 -0.78 9.21
C ARG A 81 -0.02 -0.26 8.93
N THR A 82 -0.55 -0.53 7.73
CA THR A 82 -1.89 -0.12 7.32
C THR A 82 -2.97 -0.78 8.18
N LEU A 83 -2.81 -2.07 8.47
CA LEU A 83 -3.79 -2.88 9.21
C LEU A 83 -3.71 -2.78 10.73
N ARG A 84 -2.54 -2.44 11.29
CA ARG A 84 -2.22 -2.57 12.72
C ARG A 84 -3.32 -2.08 13.67
N THR A 85 -3.94 -0.96 13.33
CA THR A 85 -4.99 -0.29 14.13
C THR A 85 -6.36 -0.29 13.48
N TRP A 86 -6.54 -1.00 12.36
CA TRP A 86 -7.83 -1.10 11.69
C TRP A 86 -8.63 -2.24 12.31
N ARG A 87 -9.92 -2.00 12.56
CA ARG A 87 -10.88 -2.99 13.05
C ARG A 87 -12.19 -2.76 12.31
N PRO A 88 -12.88 -3.82 11.85
CA PRO A 88 -14.18 -3.67 11.21
C PRO A 88 -15.21 -3.17 12.22
N SER A 89 -16.04 -2.23 11.78
CA SER A 89 -17.17 -1.68 12.53
C SER A 89 -18.47 -2.45 12.29
N GLY A 90 -18.51 -3.25 11.22
CA GLY A 90 -19.72 -3.94 10.74
C GLY A 90 -20.47 -3.17 9.65
N ASP A 91 -20.13 -1.90 9.42
CA ASP A 91 -20.52 -1.18 8.20
C ASP A 91 -19.43 -1.41 7.15
N TRP A 92 -19.67 -2.38 6.26
CA TRP A 92 -18.72 -2.78 5.24
C TRP A 92 -18.29 -1.61 4.31
N VAL A 93 -19.16 -0.63 4.05
CA VAL A 93 -18.83 0.53 3.21
C VAL A 93 -17.85 1.42 3.96
N ALA A 94 -18.16 1.75 5.21
CA ALA A 94 -17.28 2.56 6.05
C ALA A 94 -15.93 1.88 6.29
N ASP A 95 -15.95 0.56 6.51
CA ASP A 95 -14.78 -0.26 6.80
C ASP A 95 -13.81 -0.30 5.61
N LEU A 96 -14.31 -0.59 4.40
CA LEU A 96 -13.48 -0.58 3.19
C LEU A 96 -13.04 0.83 2.82
N ARG A 97 -13.88 1.85 3.01
CA ARG A 97 -13.49 3.24 2.77
C ARG A 97 -12.34 3.66 3.67
N ALA A 98 -12.44 3.36 4.97
CA ALA A 98 -11.40 3.67 5.94
C ALA A 98 -10.10 2.91 5.62
N LEU A 99 -10.20 1.65 5.23
CA LEU A 99 -9.04 0.85 4.87
C LEU A 99 -8.36 1.35 3.59
N GLY A 100 -9.13 1.68 2.55
CA GLY A 100 -8.60 2.20 1.29
C GLY A 100 -7.84 3.50 1.50
N LEU A 101 -8.43 4.46 2.25
CA LEU A 101 -7.76 5.71 2.60
C LEU A 101 -6.48 5.48 3.42
N ARG A 102 -6.45 4.48 4.31
CA ARG A 102 -5.24 4.11 5.06
C ARG A 102 -4.16 3.53 4.14
N MET A 103 -4.52 2.66 3.19
CA MET A 103 -3.58 2.11 2.21
C MET A 103 -2.92 3.23 1.40
N HIS A 104 -3.73 4.18 0.91
CA HIS A 104 -3.25 5.33 0.16
C HIS A 104 -2.36 6.26 0.98
N ALA A 105 -2.77 6.61 2.20
CA ALA A 105 -1.96 7.41 3.12
C ALA A 105 -0.63 6.72 3.49
N GLY A 106 -0.66 5.39 3.68
CA GLY A 106 0.53 4.58 3.94
C GLY A 106 1.51 4.60 2.77
N ALA A 107 1.02 4.54 1.53
CA ALA A 107 1.83 4.69 0.33
C ALA A 107 2.53 6.07 0.31
N LEU A 108 1.78 7.15 0.55
CA LEU A 108 2.30 8.52 0.58
C LEU A 108 3.28 8.78 1.72
N ALA A 109 3.20 8.04 2.82
CA ALA A 109 4.16 8.12 3.92
C ALA A 109 5.52 7.47 3.57
N HIS A 110 5.53 6.55 2.61
CA HIS A 110 6.71 5.81 2.16
C HIS A 110 6.76 5.75 0.62
N PRO A 111 6.83 6.90 -0.08
CA PRO A 111 6.55 6.98 -1.49
C PRO A 111 7.54 6.18 -2.35
N ARG A 112 8.82 6.15 -1.98
CA ARG A 112 9.84 5.41 -2.75
C ARG A 112 9.67 3.90 -2.56
N ALA A 113 9.35 3.44 -1.36
CA ALA A 113 9.08 2.03 -1.11
C ALA A 113 7.75 1.56 -1.70
N ALA A 114 6.71 2.42 -1.69
CA ALA A 114 5.40 2.12 -2.24
C ALA A 114 5.46 1.82 -3.75
N VAL A 115 6.20 2.63 -4.51
CA VAL A 115 6.38 2.44 -5.96
C VAL A 115 7.00 1.07 -6.28
N LEU A 116 7.95 0.60 -5.47
CA LEU A 116 8.60 -0.71 -5.66
C LEU A 116 7.74 -1.90 -5.24
N SER A 117 6.81 -1.65 -4.32
CA SER A 117 6.00 -2.69 -3.68
C SER A 117 4.64 -2.88 -4.34
N ALA A 118 4.13 -1.88 -5.06
CA ALA A 118 2.76 -1.86 -5.58
C ALA A 118 2.42 -3.00 -6.56
N HIS A 119 3.41 -3.62 -7.21
CA HIS A 119 3.23 -4.73 -8.15
C HIS A 119 3.72 -6.08 -7.59
N ARG A 120 3.94 -6.19 -6.28
CA ARG A 120 4.48 -7.40 -5.65
C ARG A 120 3.39 -8.13 -4.88
N VAL A 121 3.35 -9.45 -5.03
CA VAL A 121 2.62 -10.36 -4.15
C VAL A 121 3.63 -10.94 -3.17
N THR A 122 3.44 -10.69 -1.87
CA THR A 122 4.45 -11.01 -0.85
C THR A 122 4.36 -12.45 -0.34
N GLY A 123 3.17 -13.04 -0.31
CA GLY A 123 2.88 -14.34 0.30
C GLY A 123 3.15 -14.39 1.81
N ARG A 124 3.24 -13.24 2.48
CA ARG A 124 3.66 -13.09 3.88
C ARG A 124 2.48 -12.79 4.79
N GLY A 125 2.76 -12.80 6.10
CA GLY A 125 1.73 -12.83 7.13
C GLY A 125 0.78 -11.63 7.11
N HIS A 126 1.29 -10.41 6.89
CA HIS A 126 0.43 -9.23 6.86
C HIS A 126 -0.43 -9.18 5.59
N GLU A 127 0.10 -9.55 4.43
CA GLU A 127 -0.69 -9.64 3.20
C GLU A 127 -1.78 -10.70 3.31
N ILE A 128 -1.47 -11.89 3.82
CA ILE A 128 -2.49 -12.94 4.05
C ILE A 128 -3.59 -12.42 4.98
N GLN A 129 -3.22 -11.73 6.06
CA GLN A 129 -4.20 -11.13 6.98
C GLN A 129 -5.02 -10.02 6.30
N ALA A 130 -4.41 -9.22 5.42
CA ALA A 130 -5.11 -8.20 4.64
C ALA A 130 -6.17 -8.82 3.74
N VAL A 131 -5.77 -9.83 2.97
CA VAL A 131 -6.63 -10.57 2.05
C VAL A 131 -7.82 -11.15 2.82
N GLU A 132 -7.54 -11.87 3.91
CA GLU A 132 -8.57 -12.49 4.76
C GLU A 132 -9.53 -11.44 5.33
N SER A 133 -9.01 -10.32 5.85
CA SER A 133 -9.83 -9.27 6.47
C SER A 133 -10.76 -8.60 5.46
N ILE A 134 -10.27 -8.26 4.27
CA ILE A 134 -11.06 -7.58 3.24
C ILE A 134 -12.12 -8.52 2.66
N LEU A 135 -11.75 -9.77 2.37
CA LEU A 135 -12.70 -10.78 1.91
C LEU A 135 -13.74 -11.08 2.99
N GLY A 136 -13.36 -11.14 4.26
CA GLY A 136 -14.28 -11.28 5.40
C GLY A 136 -15.33 -10.17 5.41
N VAL A 137 -14.93 -8.90 5.34
CA VAL A 137 -15.86 -7.75 5.29
C VAL A 137 -16.85 -7.86 4.13
N LEU A 138 -16.39 -8.25 2.94
CA LEU A 138 -17.26 -8.40 1.77
C LEU A 138 -18.22 -9.60 1.91
N ARG A 139 -17.72 -10.74 2.39
CA ARG A 139 -18.54 -11.95 2.57
C ARG A 139 -19.59 -11.74 3.66
N ASP A 140 -19.23 -11.11 4.78
CA ASP A 140 -20.13 -10.82 5.89
C ASP A 140 -21.22 -9.81 5.49
N ALA A 141 -20.93 -8.92 4.53
CA ALA A 141 -21.94 -8.06 3.92
C ALA A 141 -22.96 -8.82 3.05
N GLY A 142 -22.68 -10.07 2.70
CA GLY A 142 -23.55 -10.94 1.89
C GLY A 142 -23.23 -10.97 0.40
N PHE A 143 -22.03 -10.54 -0.01
CA PHE A 143 -21.58 -10.76 -1.38
C PHE A 143 -21.31 -12.25 -1.63
N PRO A 144 -21.82 -12.84 -2.74
CA PRO A 144 -21.42 -14.18 -3.17
C PRO A 144 -19.92 -14.23 -3.47
N ASP A 145 -19.28 -15.38 -3.20
CA ASP A 145 -17.83 -15.55 -3.29
C ASP A 145 -17.18 -15.00 -4.59
N PRO A 146 -17.73 -15.26 -5.80
CA PRO A 146 -17.14 -14.71 -7.02
C PRO A 146 -17.21 -13.18 -7.10
N GLU A 147 -18.27 -12.58 -6.53
CA GLU A 147 -18.43 -11.12 -6.51
C GLU A 147 -17.56 -10.48 -5.44
N ALA A 148 -17.43 -11.10 -4.27
CA ALA A 148 -16.51 -10.66 -3.22
C ALA A 148 -15.06 -10.61 -3.73
N VAL A 149 -14.59 -11.65 -4.44
CA VAL A 149 -13.24 -11.67 -5.02
C VAL A 149 -13.06 -10.59 -6.09
N ARG A 150 -14.07 -10.36 -6.95
CA ARG A 150 -14.02 -9.30 -7.96
C ARG A 150 -13.89 -7.90 -7.34
N ILE A 151 -14.69 -7.62 -6.31
CA ILE A 151 -14.65 -6.33 -5.61
C ILE A 151 -13.34 -6.17 -4.85
N TYR A 152 -12.89 -7.20 -4.15
CA TYR A 152 -11.59 -7.25 -3.49
C TYR A 152 -10.46 -6.87 -4.46
N HIS A 153 -10.41 -7.53 -5.61
CA HIS A 153 -9.37 -7.29 -6.61
C HIS A 153 -9.38 -5.85 -7.11
N ALA A 154 -10.55 -5.33 -7.51
CA ALA A 154 -10.69 -3.95 -7.95
C ALA A 154 -10.32 -2.94 -6.85
N PHE A 155 -10.71 -3.20 -5.60
CA PHE A 155 -10.41 -2.36 -4.46
C PHE A 155 -8.91 -2.26 -4.19
N VAL A 156 -8.22 -3.40 -4.12
CA VAL A 156 -6.78 -3.46 -3.85
C VAL A 156 -5.99 -2.86 -5.00
N ASP A 157 -6.28 -3.24 -6.25
CA ASP A 157 -5.59 -2.71 -7.43
C ASP A 157 -5.75 -1.20 -7.53
N GLN A 158 -6.96 -0.68 -7.28
CA GLN A 158 -7.19 0.76 -7.30
C GLN A 158 -6.40 1.47 -6.19
N ALA A 159 -6.38 0.94 -4.96
CA ALA A 159 -5.59 1.51 -3.87
C ALA A 159 -4.09 1.52 -4.17
N LEU A 160 -3.56 0.41 -4.68
CA LEU A 160 -2.14 0.28 -5.01
C LEU A 160 -1.74 1.15 -6.21
N ALA A 161 -2.55 1.19 -7.27
CA ALA A 161 -2.28 1.99 -8.46
C ALA A 161 -2.27 3.50 -8.16
N PHE A 162 -3.28 4.00 -7.42
CA PHE A 162 -3.30 5.40 -6.99
C PHE A 162 -2.19 5.71 -5.99
N GLY A 163 -1.94 4.81 -5.04
CA GLY A 163 -0.83 4.93 -4.09
C GLY A 163 0.51 5.07 -4.81
N ALA A 164 0.77 4.23 -5.82
CA ALA A 164 1.97 4.28 -6.63
C ALA A 164 2.06 5.56 -7.48
N LEU A 165 0.97 5.94 -8.16
CA LEU A 165 0.91 7.14 -9.01
C LEU A 165 1.21 8.40 -8.19
N ASP A 166 0.54 8.58 -7.06
CA ASP A 166 0.69 9.78 -6.23
C ASP A 166 2.03 9.79 -5.48
N SER A 167 2.53 8.61 -5.10
CA SER A 167 3.87 8.44 -4.54
C SER A 167 4.97 8.79 -5.53
N ALA A 168 4.82 8.35 -6.79
CA ALA A 168 5.74 8.70 -7.86
C ALA A 168 5.76 10.23 -8.11
N GLY A 169 4.58 10.86 -8.14
CA GLY A 169 4.46 12.31 -8.24
C GLY A 169 5.12 13.03 -7.06
N THR A 170 4.95 12.52 -5.83
CA THR A 170 5.59 13.08 -4.62
C THR A 170 7.12 12.93 -4.65
N ALA A 171 7.63 11.83 -5.21
CA ALA A 171 9.06 11.54 -5.28
C ALA A 171 9.83 12.41 -6.30
N LEU A 172 9.14 13.09 -7.23
CA LEU A 172 9.76 14.01 -8.20
C LEU A 172 10.49 15.18 -7.53
N PRO A 173 11.52 15.79 -8.17
CA PRO A 173 12.08 17.06 -7.70
C PRO A 173 11.02 18.16 -7.61
N ARG A 174 11.15 19.07 -6.63
CA ARG A 174 10.17 20.16 -6.42
C ARG A 174 9.90 20.99 -7.68
N ALA A 175 10.94 21.34 -8.42
CA ALA A 175 10.82 22.10 -9.66
C ALA A 175 9.99 21.37 -10.73
N ALA A 176 10.12 20.03 -10.83
CA ALA A 176 9.34 19.23 -11.76
C ALA A 176 7.84 19.23 -11.36
N ARG A 177 7.53 19.03 -10.08
CA ARG A 177 6.14 19.09 -9.58
C ARG A 177 5.50 20.47 -9.81
N GLU A 178 6.26 21.54 -9.60
CA GLU A 178 5.79 22.91 -9.85
C GLU A 178 5.53 23.16 -11.34
N ALA A 179 6.41 22.66 -12.22
CA ALA A 179 6.23 22.73 -13.67
C ALA A 179 4.98 21.96 -14.14
N GLU A 180 4.77 20.73 -13.67
CA GLU A 180 3.57 19.94 -13.98
C GLU A 180 2.29 20.66 -13.52
N ALA A 181 2.29 21.18 -12.30
CA ALA A 181 1.15 21.92 -11.79
C ALA A 181 0.89 23.23 -12.57
N GLN A 182 1.92 23.80 -13.20
CA GLN A 182 1.78 24.98 -14.04
C GLN A 182 1.17 24.65 -15.40
N VAL A 183 1.45 23.48 -15.99
CA VAL A 183 0.87 23.05 -17.29
C VAL A 183 -0.66 23.10 -17.25
N TRP A 184 -1.28 22.63 -16.16
CA TRP A 184 -2.73 22.71 -15.98
C TRP A 184 -3.25 24.15 -16.09
N ARG A 185 -2.53 25.13 -15.54
CA ARG A 185 -2.94 26.55 -15.56
C ARG A 185 -2.62 27.26 -16.87
N SER A 186 -1.41 27.08 -17.39
CA SER A 186 -0.92 27.84 -18.54
C SER A 186 -1.41 27.28 -19.87
N THR A 187 -1.60 25.97 -19.93
CA THR A 187 -1.99 25.26 -21.15
C THR A 187 -3.47 24.92 -21.09
N TYR A 188 -3.87 23.94 -20.26
CA TYR A 188 -5.25 23.46 -20.21
C TYR A 188 -6.26 24.54 -19.78
N GLY A 189 -5.84 25.44 -18.88
CA GLY A 189 -6.64 26.57 -18.44
C GLY A 189 -6.92 27.66 -19.49
N ARG A 190 -6.27 27.61 -20.66
CA ARG A 190 -6.30 28.69 -21.66
C ARG A 190 -6.62 28.22 -23.08
N LEU A 191 -6.93 26.93 -23.27
CA LEU A 191 -7.22 26.40 -24.61
C LEU A 191 -8.48 27.07 -25.20
N PRO A 192 -8.46 27.49 -26.48
CA PRO A 192 -9.60 28.16 -27.10
C PRO A 192 -10.82 27.25 -27.24
N ALA A 193 -12.01 27.74 -26.91
CA ALA A 193 -13.25 26.99 -27.07
C ALA A 193 -13.57 26.63 -28.54
N ALA A 194 -13.06 27.42 -29.50
CA ALA A 194 -13.25 27.15 -30.92
C ALA A 194 -12.60 25.83 -31.39
N THR A 195 -11.53 25.39 -30.71
CA THR A 195 -10.80 24.15 -31.05
C THR A 195 -10.90 23.08 -29.98
N HIS A 196 -11.10 23.47 -28.72
CA HIS A 196 -11.16 22.57 -27.56
C HIS A 196 -12.38 22.87 -26.67
N PRO A 197 -13.61 22.77 -27.21
CA PRO A 197 -14.81 23.24 -26.52
C PRO A 197 -15.03 22.57 -25.16
N HIS A 198 -14.75 21.27 -25.02
CA HIS A 198 -14.94 20.53 -23.77
C HIS A 198 -13.92 20.92 -22.69
N ILE A 199 -12.65 21.09 -23.06
CA ILE A 199 -11.62 21.52 -22.11
C ILE A 199 -11.88 22.96 -21.69
N ALA A 200 -12.18 23.85 -22.64
CA ALA A 200 -12.47 25.25 -22.34
C ALA A 200 -13.68 25.39 -21.40
N ALA A 201 -14.75 24.61 -21.61
CA ALA A 201 -15.93 24.62 -20.76
C ALA A 201 -15.68 24.11 -19.33
N THR A 202 -14.66 23.25 -19.13
CA THR A 202 -14.36 22.62 -17.83
C THR A 202 -13.04 23.07 -17.21
N ALA A 203 -12.32 23.99 -17.86
CA ALA A 203 -10.98 24.44 -17.49
C ALA A 203 -10.85 24.87 -16.02
N PRO A 204 -11.79 25.64 -15.42
CA PRO A 204 -11.71 26.00 -14.01
C PRO A 204 -11.67 24.77 -13.08
N HIS A 205 -12.46 23.73 -13.40
CA HIS A 205 -12.52 22.50 -12.62
C HIS A 205 -11.27 21.63 -12.83
N LEU A 206 -10.78 21.51 -14.06
CA LEU A 206 -9.53 20.79 -14.35
C LEU A 206 -8.35 21.39 -13.59
N VAL A 207 -8.21 22.72 -13.64
CA VAL A 207 -7.14 23.45 -12.94
C VAL A 207 -7.20 23.26 -11.43
N ALA A 208 -8.41 23.26 -10.85
CA ALA A 208 -8.60 23.08 -9.41
C ALA A 208 -8.35 21.62 -8.97
N THR A 209 -8.83 20.65 -9.73
CA THR A 209 -8.95 19.24 -9.28
C THR A 209 -7.71 18.42 -9.58
N MET A 210 -7.06 18.63 -10.73
CA MET A 210 -5.95 17.77 -11.19
C MET A 210 -4.65 17.91 -10.35
N ARG A 211 -4.64 18.79 -9.34
CA ARG A 211 -3.51 18.96 -8.41
C ARG A 211 -3.61 18.05 -7.18
N SER A 212 -4.77 17.47 -6.93
CA SER A 212 -5.03 16.55 -5.83
C SER A 212 -5.28 15.14 -6.35
N SER A 213 -4.98 14.14 -5.53
CA SER A 213 -5.31 12.75 -5.83
C SER A 213 -6.82 12.59 -6.05
N SER A 214 -7.20 11.88 -7.12
CA SER A 214 -8.59 11.48 -7.33
C SER A 214 -8.97 10.21 -6.57
N TYR A 215 -8.04 9.61 -5.80
CA TYR A 215 -8.28 8.34 -5.12
C TYR A 215 -9.49 8.32 -4.18
N PRO A 216 -9.72 9.33 -3.30
CA PRO A 216 -10.90 9.31 -2.44
C PRO A 216 -12.21 9.27 -3.24
N ALA A 217 -12.29 10.05 -4.32
CA ALA A 217 -13.47 10.05 -5.19
C ALA A 217 -13.61 8.73 -5.97
N ALA A 218 -12.51 8.18 -6.48
CA ALA A 218 -12.52 6.90 -7.17
C ALA A 218 -12.94 5.75 -6.23
N LEU A 219 -12.50 5.79 -4.97
CA LEU A 219 -12.90 4.82 -3.94
C LEU A 219 -14.39 4.92 -3.64
N ASP A 220 -14.91 6.13 -3.49
CA ASP A 220 -16.34 6.37 -3.24
C ASP A 220 -17.21 5.89 -4.43
N LEU A 221 -16.73 6.04 -5.67
CA LEU A 221 -17.38 5.50 -6.86
C LEU A 221 -17.41 3.96 -6.87
N LEU A 222 -16.29 3.31 -6.56
CA LEU A 222 -16.19 1.85 -6.47
C LEU A 222 -17.16 1.31 -5.40
N LEU A 223 -17.17 1.90 -4.21
CA LEU A 223 -18.02 1.47 -3.11
C LEU A 223 -19.50 1.73 -3.39
N THR A 224 -19.83 2.83 -4.05
CA THR A 224 -21.21 3.11 -4.50
C THR A 224 -21.67 2.05 -5.49
N ALA A 225 -20.84 1.70 -6.47
CA ALA A 225 -21.17 0.65 -7.44
C ALA A 225 -21.32 -0.73 -6.77
N ALA A 226 -20.41 -1.07 -5.85
CA ALA A 226 -20.48 -2.31 -5.08
C ALA A 226 -21.79 -2.41 -4.26
N ARG A 227 -22.19 -1.32 -3.60
CA ARG A 227 -23.44 -1.25 -2.84
C ARG A 227 -24.66 -1.48 -3.73
N THR A 228 -24.73 -0.78 -4.86
CA THR A 228 -25.81 -0.97 -5.82
C THR A 228 -25.89 -2.41 -6.32
N ARG A 229 -24.74 -3.07 -6.56
CA ARG A 229 -24.69 -4.47 -6.98
C ARG A 229 -25.19 -5.41 -5.89
N LEU A 230 -24.82 -5.18 -4.63
CA LEU A 230 -25.33 -5.95 -3.49
C LEU A 230 -26.84 -5.83 -3.35
N ASP A 231 -27.38 -4.63 -3.52
CA ASP A 231 -28.84 -4.40 -3.45
C ASP A 231 -29.58 -5.17 -4.56
N HIS A 232 -29.04 -5.22 -5.77
CA HIS A 232 -29.60 -6.02 -6.87
C HIS A 232 -29.54 -7.52 -6.60
N ILE A 233 -28.41 -8.01 -6.05
CA ILE A 233 -28.27 -9.42 -5.67
C ILE A 233 -29.33 -9.79 -4.63
N ARG A 234 -29.51 -8.95 -3.60
CA ARG A 234 -30.51 -9.16 -2.55
C ARG A 234 -31.94 -9.15 -3.10
N ALA A 235 -32.26 -8.23 -3.99
CA ALA A 235 -33.57 -8.16 -4.64
C ALA A 235 -33.86 -9.39 -5.53
N GLY A 236 -32.85 -9.91 -6.24
CA GLY A 236 -32.99 -11.08 -7.12
C GLY A 236 -33.02 -12.43 -6.39
N THR A 237 -32.61 -12.49 -5.12
CA THR A 237 -32.65 -13.73 -4.30
C THR A 237 -33.97 -13.87 -3.52
N GLY A 238 -34.85 -12.85 -3.59
CA GLY A 238 -36.12 -12.78 -2.86
C GLY A 238 -37.37 -13.17 -3.65
N GLY A 239 -37.22 -13.76 -4.84
CA GLY A 239 -38.32 -14.27 -5.69
C GLY A 239 -38.09 -15.73 -6.06
#